data_AF-A0AAW6KN35-F1
#
_entry.id   AF-A0AAW6KN35-F1
#
_cell.length_a   1.000
_cell.length_b   1.000
_cell.length_c   1.000
_cell.angle_alpha   90.00
_cell.angle_beta   90.00
_cell.angle_gamma   90.00
#
_symmetry.space_group_name_H-M   'P 1'
#
loop_
_entity.id
_entity.type
_entity.pdbx_description
1 polymer ?
#
loop_
_entity_poly.entity_id
_entity_poly.type
_entity_poly.pdbx_seq_one_letter_code
_entity_poly.pdbx_strand_id
1 'polypeptide(L)' 'MTKQELIAEALKAREFAYVPYSKFKVGAALLTEDGKVYKGCNIE' A
#
# COMPACT_ATOMS: atom_id res chain seq x y z
N MET A 1 -10.17 6.68 -10.31
CA MET A 1 -9.31 5.62 -9.79
C MET A 1 -9.56 4.35 -10.60
N THR A 2 -8.67 4.04 -11.52
CA THR A 2 -8.65 2.73 -12.20
C THR A 2 -7.99 1.69 -11.31
N LYS A 3 -8.14 0.40 -11.65
CA LYS A 3 -7.43 -0.68 -10.96
C LYS A 3 -5.91 -0.48 -11.03
N GLN A 4 -5.38 -0.04 -12.18
CA GLN A 4 -3.95 0.24 -12.33
C GLN A 4 -3.46 1.37 -11.42
N GLU A 5 -4.23 2.46 -11.29
CA GLU A 5 -3.91 3.56 -10.38
C GLU A 5 -3.88 3.08 -8.93
N LEU A 6 -4.86 2.28 -8.50
CA LEU A 6 -4.90 1.75 -7.13
C LEU A 6 -3.76 0.78 -6.84
N ILE A 7 -3.36 -0.05 -7.81
CA ILE A 7 -2.15 -0.89 -7.73
C ILE A 7 -0.90 -0.03 -7.57
N ALA A 8 -0.78 1.08 -8.32
CA ALA A 8 0.36 1.98 -8.20
C ALA A 8 0.44 2.62 -6.81
N GLU A 9 -0.69 2.97 -6.20
CA GLU A 9 -0.72 3.48 -4.83
C GLU A 9 -0.29 2.41 -3.80
N ALA A 10 -0.66 1.14 -3.99
CA ALA A 10 -0.19 0.04 -3.14
C ALA A 10 1.32 -0.20 -3.27
N LEU A 11 1.87 -0.08 -4.49
CA LEU A 11 3.32 -0.17 -4.73
C LEU A 11 4.07 0.98 -4.04
N LYS A 12 3.53 2.20 -4.05
CA LYS A 12 4.09 3.33 -3.28
C LYS A 12 4.04 3.07 -1.78
N ALA A 13 2.93 2.52 -1.28
CA ALA A 13 2.76 2.19 0.14
C ALA A 13 3.77 1.14 0.62
N ARG A 14 4.08 0.14 -0.22
CA ARG A 14 5.06 -0.92 0.05
C ARG A 14 6.43 -0.37 0.46
N GLU A 15 6.85 0.79 -0.06
CA GLU A 15 8.17 1.33 0.25
C GLU A 15 8.33 1.80 1.70
N PHE A 16 7.22 2.06 2.40
CA PHE A 16 7.19 2.45 3.80
C PHE A 16 7.19 1.26 4.79
N ALA A 17 7.17 0.02 4.29
CA ALA A 17 7.15 -1.18 5.13
C ALA A 17 8.37 -1.21 6.07
N TYR A 18 8.11 -1.45 7.36
CA TYR A 18 9.14 -1.66 8.38
C TYR A 18 9.29 -3.16 8.64
N VAL A 19 10.31 -3.77 8.04
CA VAL A 19 10.48 -5.23 7.99
C VAL A 19 11.91 -5.65 8.32
N PRO A 20 12.43 -5.32 9.53
CA PRO A 20 13.80 -5.65 9.89
C PRO A 20 14.05 -7.15 9.99
N TYR A 21 13.03 -7.99 10.18
CA TYR A 21 13.20 -9.43 10.37
C TYR A 21 13.04 -10.19 9.05
N SER A 22 11.88 -10.11 8.40
CA SER A 22 11.60 -10.91 7.19
C SER A 22 12.26 -10.37 5.92
N LYS A 23 12.57 -9.07 5.88
CA LYS A 23 12.99 -8.33 4.68
C LYS A 23 11.95 -8.35 3.55
N PHE A 24 10.70 -8.74 3.83
CA PHE A 24 9.65 -8.89 2.83
C PHE A 24 8.64 -7.74 2.90
N LYS A 25 8.77 -6.77 2.01
CA LYS A 25 7.90 -5.59 1.96
C LYS A 25 6.53 -5.91 1.34
N VAL A 26 5.45 -5.59 2.03
CA VAL A 26 4.06 -5.65 1.56
C VAL A 26 3.44 -4.26 1.60
N GLY A 27 2.67 -3.92 0.56
CA GLY A 27 1.92 -2.67 0.48
C GLY A 27 0.48 -2.91 0.05
N ALA A 28 -0.41 -2.05 0.52
CA ALA A 28 -1.84 -2.07 0.23
C ALA A 28 -2.36 -0.65 -0.02
N ALA A 29 -3.42 -0.55 -0.81
CA ALA A 29 -4.19 0.67 -1.01
C ALA A 29 -5.68 0.34 -0.97
N LEU A 30 -6.44 1.13 -0.22
CA LEU A 30 -7.88 1.03 -0.05
C LEU A 30 -8.53 2.28 -0.63
N LEU A 31 -9.43 2.08 -1.60
CA LEU A 31 -10.26 3.13 -2.18
C LEU A 31 -11.64 3.13 -1.49
N THR A 32 -12.07 4.29 -0.98
CA THR A 32 -13.41 4.48 -0.42
C THR A 32 -14.41 4.98 -1.48
N GLU A 33 -15.70 4.95 -1.15
CA GLU A 33 -16.77 5.39 -2.05
C GLU A 33 -16.69 6.88 -2.41
N ASP A 34 -16.17 7.72 -1.52
CA ASP A 34 -15.91 9.16 -1.76
C ASP A 34 -14.61 9.42 -2.55
N GLY A 35 -13.93 8.36 -3.01
CA GLY A 35 -12.74 8.44 -3.86
C GLY A 35 -11.42 8.66 -3.12
N LYS A 36 -11.43 8.70 -1.78
CA LYS A 36 -10.22 8.81 -0.97
C LYS A 36 -9.43 7.50 -0.97
N VAL A 37 -8.10 7.60 -1.01
CA VAL A 37 -7.21 6.44 -0.91
C VAL A 37 -6.48 6.42 0.42
N TYR A 38 -6.60 5.32 1.13
CA TYR A 38 -5.79 5.01 2.31
C TYR A 38 -4.70 4.01 1.93
N LYS A 39 -3.48 4.24 2.41
CA LYS A 39 -2.31 3.40 2.17
C LYS A 39 -1.98 2.60 3.40
N GLY A 40 -1.48 1.38 3.21
CA GLY A 40 -1.01 0.52 4.29
C GLY A 40 0.23 -0.26 3.87
N CYS A 41 1.02 -0.66 4.85
CA CYS A 41 2.16 -1.55 4.69
C CYS A 41 2.30 -2.43 5.94
N ASN A 42 3.04 -3.53 5.84
CA ASN A 42 3.36 -4.34 7.01
C ASN A 42 4.42 -3.67 7.88
N ILE A 43 4.29 -3.88 9.19
CA ILE A 43 5.18 -3.41 10.24
C ILE A 43 5.46 -4.61 11.15
N GLU A 44 6.73 -4.89 11.41
CA GLU A 44 7.21 -5.98 12.29
C GLU A 44 7.83 -5.46 13.59
#